data_AF-A0A962AZ95-F1
#
_entry.id   AF-A0A962AZ95-F1
#
_cell.length_a   1.000
_cell.length_b   1.000
_cell.length_c   1.000
_cell.angle_alpha   90.00
_cell.angle_beta   90.00
_cell.angle_gamma   90.00
#
_symmetry.space_group_name_H-M   'P 1'
#
loop_
_entity.id
_entity.type
_entity.pdbx_description
1 polymer ?
#
loop_
_entity_poly.entity_id
_entity_poly.type
_entity_poly.pdbx_seq_one_letter_code
_entity_poly.pdbx_strand_id
1 'polypeptide(L)' 'TISINVSPAERGSGVGRMMLALACDRAFDQGFCTSVLAEVKSDNVSSRRLFTGAGFRLVNQCDGWLQFHLGASRTIG' A
#
# COMPACT_ATOMS: atom_id res chain seq x y z
N THR A 1 -0.13 8.97 -7.52
CA THR A 1 0.88 7.92 -7.27
C THR A 1 1.45 8.08 -5.87
N ILE A 2 1.54 7.00 -5.09
CA ILE A 2 2.18 7.00 -3.76
C ILE A 2 3.55 6.34 -3.90
N SER A 3 4.62 7.02 -3.49
CA SER A 3 5.98 6.47 -3.42
C SER A 3 6.48 6.55 -1.98
N ILE A 4 7.00 5.44 -1.46
CA ILE A 4 7.46 5.33 -0.07
C ILE A 4 8.89 4.83 -0.10
N ASN A 5 9.80 5.62 0.48
CA ASN A 5 11.18 5.24 0.70
C ASN A 5 11.46 5.31 2.20
N VAL A 6 11.99 4.23 2.76
CA VAL A 6 12.32 4.13 4.19
C VAL A 6 13.82 3.97 4.31
N SER A 7 14.43 4.77 5.19
CA SER A 7 15.86 4.65 5.53
C SER A 7 16.21 3.20 5.86
N PRO A 8 17.37 2.67 5.41
CA PRO A 8 17.81 1.34 5.79
C PRO A 8 17.81 1.09 7.31
N ALA A 9 18.12 2.11 8.11
CA ALA A 9 18.13 2.05 9.57
C ALA A 9 16.74 1.82 10.19
N GLU A 10 15.68 2.21 9.47
CA GLU A 10 14.27 2.13 9.92
C GLU A 10 13.52 0.94 9.29
N ARG A 11 14.24 0.00 8.67
CA ARG A 11 13.61 -1.19 8.09
C ARG A 11 13.21 -2.16 9.20
N GLY A 12 12.04 -2.78 9.03
CA GLY A 12 11.52 -3.74 10.00
C GLY A 12 10.93 -3.12 11.27
N SER A 13 11.02 -1.79 11.47
CA SER A 13 10.42 -1.09 12.62
C SER A 13 8.91 -0.83 12.48
N GLY A 14 8.33 -1.13 11.32
CA GLY A 14 6.92 -0.87 11.02
C GLY A 14 6.62 0.54 10.51
N VAL A 15 7.61 1.45 10.52
CA VAL A 15 7.46 2.85 10.05
C VAL A 15 6.87 2.94 8.64
N GLY A 16 7.36 2.11 7.70
CA GLY A 16 6.83 2.09 6.34
C GLY A 16 5.34 1.74 6.26
N ARG A 17 4.88 0.80 7.10
CA ARG A 17 3.46 0.40 7.15
C ARG A 17 2.61 1.53 7.72
N MET A 18 3.08 2.17 8.79
CA MET A 18 2.38 3.31 9.41
C MET A 18 2.25 4.48 8.43
N MET A 19 3.33 4.83 7.72
CA MET A 19 3.32 5.91 6.73
C MET A 19 2.36 5.61 5.56
N LEU A 20 2.35 4.37 5.07
CA LEU A 20 1.42 3.96 4.01
C LEU A 20 -0.04 4.06 4.45
N ALA A 21 -0.36 3.57 5.66
CA ALA A 21 -1.71 3.63 6.20
C ALA A 21 -2.20 5.09 6.31
N LEU A 22 -1.40 5.97 6.92
CA LEU A 22 -1.74 7.39 7.06
C LEU A 22 -1.92 8.08 5.70
N ALA A 23 -1.09 7.74 4.72
CA ALA A 23 -1.23 8.29 3.37
C ALA A 23 -2.53 7.85 2.69
N CYS A 24 -2.92 6.57 2.85
CA CYS A 24 -4.18 6.05 2.34
C CYS A 24 -5.38 6.69 3.04
N ASP A 25 -5.37 6.78 4.37
CA ASP A 25 -6.45 7.41 5.14
C ASP A 25 -6.64 8.87 4.73
N ARG A 26 -5.54 9.63 4.62
CA ARG A 26 -5.56 11.01 4.12
C ARG A 26 -6.16 11.10 2.71
N ALA A 27 -5.84 10.14 1.84
CA ALA A 27 -6.32 10.13 0.48
C ALA A 27 -7.83 9.85 0.38
N PHE A 28 -8.33 8.96 1.23
CA PHE A 28 -9.74 8.58 1.27
C PHE A 28 -10.62 9.62 1.98
N ASP A 29 -10.13 10.19 3.08
CA ASP A 29 -10.85 11.18 3.89
C ASP A 29 -11.22 12.45 3.10
N GLN A 30 -10.33 12.88 2.20
CA GLN A 30 -10.59 14.04 1.35
C GLN A 30 -11.53 13.75 0.16
N GLY A 31 -12.01 12.51 0.00
CA GLY A 31 -12.93 12.10 -1.06
C GLY A 31 -12.36 12.17 -2.48
N PHE A 32 -11.10 12.60 -2.67
CA PHE A 32 -10.48 12.68 -3.99
C PHE A 32 -10.06 11.29 -4.53
N CYS A 33 -9.99 10.29 -3.65
CA CYS A 33 -9.53 8.95 -3.97
C CYS A 33 -10.50 7.92 -3.39
N THR A 34 -10.98 7.00 -4.23
CA THR A 34 -11.83 5.89 -3.80
C THR A 34 -11.07 4.57 -3.71
N SER A 35 -9.87 4.50 -4.30
CA SER A 35 -9.01 3.33 -4.26
C SER A 35 -7.56 3.65 -4.63
N VAL A 36 -6.64 2.83 -4.12
CA VAL A 36 -5.21 2.85 -4.44
C VAL A 36 -4.83 1.54 -5.10
N LEU A 37 -4.19 1.63 -6.27
CA LEU A 37 -3.53 0.52 -6.94
C LEU A 37 -2.00 0.65 -6.75
N ALA A 38 -1.35 -0.45 -6.45
CA ALA A 38 0.11 -0.52 -6.31
C ALA A 38 0.69 -1.64 -7.18
N GLU A 39 1.76 -1.33 -7.90
CA GLU A 39 2.48 -2.28 -8.75
C GLU A 39 3.83 -2.61 -8.12
N VAL A 40 4.11 -3.89 -7.96
CA VAL A 40 5.27 -4.38 -7.21
C VAL A 40 5.90 -5.53 -7.98
N LYS A 41 7.22 -5.52 -8.15
CA LYS A 41 7.93 -6.70 -8.67
C LYS A 41 7.74 -7.89 -7.72
N SER A 42 7.51 -9.08 -8.26
CA SER A 42 7.22 -10.29 -7.50
C SER A 42 8.36 -10.70 -6.56
N ASP A 43 9.60 -10.33 -6.89
CA ASP A 43 10.82 -10.54 -6.11
C ASP A 43 11.01 -9.52 -4.97
N ASN A 44 10.26 -8.42 -4.97
CA ASN A 44 10.34 -7.39 -3.93
C ASN A 44 9.53 -7.81 -2.69
N VAL A 45 10.10 -8.75 -1.92
CA VAL A 45 9.50 -9.34 -0.72
C VAL A 45 9.13 -8.26 0.32
N SER A 46 9.96 -7.22 0.47
CA SER A 46 9.72 -6.13 1.42
C SER A 46 8.45 -5.35 1.06
N SER A 47 8.30 -4.93 -0.20
CA SER A 47 7.09 -4.24 -0.65
C SER A 47 5.86 -5.13 -0.59
N ARG A 48 5.98 -6.40 -0.97
CA ARG A 48 4.87 -7.37 -0.85
C ARG A 48 4.34 -7.44 0.58
N ARG A 49 5.24 -7.62 1.56
CA ARG A 49 4.88 -7.66 2.99
C ARG A 49 4.31 -6.33 3.48
N LEU A 50 4.83 -5.22 2.98
CA LEU A 50 4.33 -3.88 3.30
C LEU A 50 2.86 -3.73 2.86
N PHE A 51 2.56 -3.97 1.58
CA PHE A 51 1.21 -3.79 1.03
C PHE A 51 0.20 -4.76 1.64
N THR A 52 0.52 -6.07 1.71
CA THR A 52 -0.36 -7.04 2.38
C THR A 52 -0.59 -6.67 3.85
N GLY A 53 0.46 -6.20 4.52
CA GLY A 53 0.40 -5.73 5.90
C GLY A 53 -0.42 -4.47 6.14
N ALA A 54 -0.57 -3.64 5.11
CA ALA A 54 -1.36 -2.40 5.13
C ALA A 54 -2.80 -2.62 4.66
N GLY A 55 -3.23 -3.89 4.49
CA GLY A 55 -4.61 -4.23 4.12
C GLY A 55 -4.89 -4.26 2.61
N PHE A 56 -3.87 -4.04 1.76
CA PHE A 56 -4.04 -4.21 0.33
C PHE A 56 -4.23 -5.69 -0.03
N ARG A 57 -5.06 -5.96 -1.02
CA ARG A 57 -5.31 -7.30 -1.57
C ARG A 57 -4.64 -7.44 -2.92
N LEU A 58 -4.02 -8.59 -3.18
CA LEU A 58 -3.50 -8.93 -4.52
C LEU A 58 -4.71 -9.12 -5.47
N VAL A 59 -4.71 -8.39 -6.58
CA VAL A 59 -5.79 -8.45 -7.59
C VAL A 59 -5.30 -8.91 -8.96
N ASN A 60 -3.99 -8.83 -9.22
CA ASN A 60 -3.41 -9.32 -10.46
C ASN A 60 -1.96 -9.76 -10.25
N GLN A 61 -1.50 -10.71 -11.07
CA GLN A 61 -0.12 -11.15 -11.15
C GLN A 61 0.18 -11.54 -12.60
N CYS A 62 1.16 -10.87 -13.23
CA CYS A 62 1.56 -11.13 -14.61
C CYS A 62 3.04 -10.76 -14.80
N ASP A 63 3.80 -11.55 -15.55
CA ASP A 63 5.17 -11.24 -15.99
C ASP A 63 6.11 -10.66 -14.91
N GLY A 64 6.10 -11.27 -13.71
CA GLY A 64 6.94 -10.83 -12.61
C GLY A 64 6.47 -9.57 -11.88
N TRP A 65 5.27 -9.09 -12.17
CA TRP A 65 4.60 -7.99 -11.47
C TRP A 65 3.39 -8.47 -10.69
N LEU A 66 3.13 -7.79 -9.58
CA LEU A 66 2.00 -7.98 -8.69
C LEU A 66 1.24 -6.66 -8.58
N GLN A 67 -0.08 -6.70 -8.75
CA GLN A 67 -0.93 -5.54 -8.51
C GLN A 67 -1.73 -5.74 -7.23
N PHE A 68 -1.60 -4.77 -6.33
CA PHE A 68 -2.29 -4.70 -5.05
C PHE A 68 -3.34 -3.59 -5.09
N HIS A 69 -4.49 -3.83 -4.48
CA HIS A 69 -5.60 -2.88 -4.42
C HIS A 69 -6.05 -2.65 -2.97
N LEU A 70 -6.27 -1.40 -2.61
CA LEU A 70 -6.96 -0.98 -1.40
C LEU A 70 -8.10 -0.04 -1.77
N GLY A 71 -9.33 -0.35 -1.36
CA GLY A 71 -10.49 0.54 -1.53
C GLY A 71 -10.67 1.41 -0.30
N ALA A 72 -11.26 2.59 -0.47
CA ALA A 72 -11.74 3.39 0.64
C ALA A 72 -12.75 2.55 1.46
N SER A 73 -12.54 2.49 2.77
CA SER A 73 -13.54 1.92 3.67
C SER A 73 -14.74 2.86 3.62
N ARG A 74 -15.90 2.35 3.18
CA ARG A 74 -17.15 3.11 3.33
C ARG A 74 -17.41 3.23 4.82
N THR A 75 -17.10 4.38 5.41
CA THR A 75 -17.72 4.76 6.68
C THR A 75 -19.20 4.92 6.37
N ILE A 76 -19.99 3.92 6.78
CA ILE A 76 -21.44 4.05 6.82
C ILE A 76 -21.72 4.79 8.12
N GLY A 77 -22.14 6.06 8.03
CA GLY A 77 -22.58 6.87 9.18
C GLY A 77 -21.69 8.07 9.43
#